data_AF-A0A7X7TD28-F1
#
_entry.id   AF-A0A7X7TD28-F1
#
_cell.length_a   1.000
_cell.length_b   1.000
_cell.length_c   1.000
_cell.angle_alpha   90.00
_cell.angle_beta   90.00
_cell.angle_gamma   90.00
#
_symmetry.space_group_name_H-M   'P 1'
#
loop_
_entity.id
_entity.type
_entity.pdbx_description
1 polymer ?
#
loop_
_entity_poly.entity_id
_entity_poly.type
_entity_poly.pdbx_seq_one_letter_code
_entity_poly.pdbx_strand_id
1 'polypeptide(L)' 'MDCLGDWREELIGWDNGELRIFSTPSPSKVSKPCLMQDRQYRLGVVSQTSGYYYPAQMSTVAK' A
#
# COMPACT_ATOMS: atom_id res chain seq x y z
N MET A 1 1.94 -0.22 1.21
CA MET A 1 1.83 0.02 -0.24
C MET A 1 1.20 -1.20 -0.87
N ASP A 2 0.11 -1.04 -1.62
CA ASP A 2 -0.42 -2.10 -2.50
C ASP A 2 0.51 -2.26 -3.70
N CYS A 3 1.30 -3.34 -3.73
CA CYS A 3 2.22 -3.62 -4.83
C CYS A 3 2.00 -5.01 -5.45
N LEU A 4 1.31 -5.92 -4.76
CA LEU A 4 1.08 -7.28 -5.20
C LEU A 4 -0.34 -7.74 -4.80
N GLY A 5 -0.94 -8.61 -5.61
CA GLY A 5 -2.18 -9.30 -5.22
C GLY A 5 -3.43 -8.43 -5.28
N ASP A 6 -4.14 -8.33 -4.15
CA ASP A 6 -5.41 -7.59 -4.03
C ASP A 6 -5.19 -6.16 -3.52
N TRP A 7 -6.27 -5.47 -3.13
CA TRP A 7 -6.22 -4.06 -2.70
C TRP A 7 -5.54 -3.81 -1.34
N ARG A 8 -5.21 -4.86 -0.58
CA ARG A 8 -4.60 -4.68 0.75
C ARG A 8 -3.15 -4.31 0.59
N GLU A 9 -2.65 -3.49 1.50
CA GLU A 9 -1.28 -3.00 1.42
C GLU A 9 -0.27 -4.02 1.94
N GLU A 10 0.83 -4.20 1.22
CA GLU A 10 2.04 -4.84 1.71
C GLU A 10 2.86 -3.91 2.61
N LEU A 11 3.51 -4.52 3.60
CA LEU A 11 4.59 -3.91 4.36
C LEU A 11 5.93 -4.36 3.77
N ILE A 12 6.74 -3.39 3.35
CA ILE A 12 8.10 -3.65 2.89
C ILE A 12 9.04 -3.19 3.99
N GLY A 13 9.83 -4.14 4.51
CA GLY A 13 10.78 -3.90 5.59
C GLY A 13 12.15 -4.41 5.23
N TRP A 14 13.15 -3.84 5.88
CA TRP A 14 14.51 -4.35 5.86
C TRP A 14 14.79 -5.06 7.18
N ASP A 15 15.19 -6.33 7.12
CA ASP A 15 15.60 -7.10 8.29
C ASP A 15 16.80 -7.98 7.95
N ASN A 16 17.82 -7.97 8.81
CA ASN A 16 19.00 -8.84 8.70
C ASN A 16 19.69 -8.88 7.31
N GLY A 17 19.72 -7.77 6.59
CA GLY A 17 20.39 -7.68 5.29
C GLY A 17 19.53 -8.11 4.10
N GLU A 18 18.24 -8.41 4.33
CA GLU A 18 17.28 -8.81 3.31
C GLU A 18 16.11 -7.83 3.25
N LEU A 19 15.62 -7.59 2.03
CA LEU A 19 14.35 -6.92 1.81
C LEU A 19 13.22 -7.94 1.93
N ARG A 20 12.29 -7.72 2.86
CA ARG A 20 11.14 -8.59 3.07
C ARG A 20 9.84 -7.86 2.74
N ILE A 21 8.97 -8.55 2.01
CA ILE A 21 7.64 -8.08 1.64
C ILE A 21 6.62 -8.95 2.38
N PHE A 22 5.85 -8.32 3.27
CA PHE A 22 4.80 -8.99 4.03
C PHE A 22 3.45 -8.65 3.39
N SER A 23 2.71 -9.69 2.97
CA SER A 23 1.35 -9.58 2.45
C SER A 23 0.36 -10.26 3.40
N THR A 24 -0.90 -9.85 3.34
CA THR A 24 -1.91 -10.33 4.30
C THR A 24 -2.50 -11.69 3.86
N PRO A 25 -2.42 -12.75 4.70
CA PRO A 25 -2.85 -14.09 4.31
C PRO A 25 -4.37 -14.30 4.45
N SER A 26 -5.04 -13.49 5.26
CA SER A 26 -6.47 -13.64 5.56
C SER A 26 -7.33 -13.40 4.31
N PRO A 27 -8.30 -14.26 3.97
CA PRO A 27 -9.16 -14.02 2.81
C PRO A 27 -10.08 -12.82 3.04
N SER A 28 -10.33 -12.05 1.99
CA SER A 28 -11.29 -10.93 2.00
C SER A 28 -12.58 -11.31 1.29
N LYS A 29 -13.73 -10.89 1.83
CA LYS A 29 -15.03 -10.96 1.14
C LYS A 29 -15.27 -9.75 0.23
N VAL A 30 -14.44 -8.72 0.34
CA VAL A 30 -14.56 -7.47 -0.41
C VAL A 30 -13.50 -7.45 -1.50
N SER A 31 -13.95 -7.25 -2.74
CA SER A 31 -13.10 -6.92 -3.87
C SER A 31 -13.08 -5.41 -4.06
N LYS A 32 -11.89 -4.83 -4.11
CA LYS A 32 -11.67 -3.43 -4.49
C LYS A 32 -10.60 -3.40 -5.59
N PRO A 33 -10.60 -2.37 -6.45
CA PRO A 33 -9.49 -2.14 -7.37
C PRO A 33 -8.18 -1.97 -6.60
N CYS A 34 -7.06 -2.27 -7.27
CA CYS A 34 -5.73 -1.97 -6.75
C CYS A 34 -5.62 -0.47 -6.40
N LEU A 35 -5.16 -0.17 -5.18
CA LEU A 35 -5.04 1.19 -4.66
C LEU A 35 -4.07 2.04 -5.49
N MET A 36 -3.10 1.42 -6.17
CA MET A 36 -2.18 2.12 -7.08
C MET A 36 -2.85 2.65 -8.36
N GLN A 37 -4.12 2.29 -8.62
CA GLN A 37 -4.94 2.91 -9.66
C GLN A 37 -5.58 4.22 -9.18
N ASP A 38 -5.68 4.43 -7.86
CA ASP A 38 -6.10 5.71 -7.32
C ASP A 38 -4.99 6.75 -7.43
N ARG A 39 -5.31 7.91 -8.02
CA ARG A 39 -4.32 8.95 -8.31
C ARG A 39 -3.73 9.52 -7.01
N GLN A 40 -4.56 9.78 -6.01
CA GLN A 40 -4.10 10.40 -4.76
C GLN A 40 -3.23 9.43 -3.96
N TYR A 41 -3.68 8.18 -3.83
CA TYR A 41 -2.91 7.12 -3.18
C TYR A 41 -1.55 6.92 -3.85
N ARG A 42 -1.53 6.78 -5.20
CA ARG A 42 -0.29 6.59 -5.97
C ARG A 42 0.71 7.73 -5.77
N LEU A 43 0.25 8.98 -5.78
CA LEU A 43 1.11 10.14 -5.52
C LEU A 43 1.60 10.17 -4.07
N GLY A 44 0.74 9.79 -3.12
CA GLY A 44 1.11 9.61 -1.72
C GLY A 44 2.26 8.62 -1.55
N VAL A 45 2.16 7.44 -2.20
CA VAL A 45 3.21 6.41 -2.19
C VAL A 45 4.54 6.97 -2.74
N VAL A 46 4.51 7.71 -3.85
CA VAL A 46 5.72 8.34 -4.40
C VAL A 46 6.37 9.31 -3.40
N SER A 47 5.57 10.04 -2.63
CA SER A 47 6.08 10.98 -1.63
C SER A 47 6.57 10.36 -0.32
N GLN A 48 6.27 9.08 -0.05
CA GLN A 48 6.59 8.44 1.25
C GLN A 48 8.09 8.40 1.59
N THR A 49 8.95 8.42 0.57
CA THR A 49 10.42 8.45 0.75
C THR A 49 10.97 9.86 0.98
N SER A 50 10.13 10.88 0.87
CA SER A 50 10.54 12.29 0.96
C SER A 50 10.26 12.84 2.36
N GLY A 51 11.30 13.28 3.06
CA GLY A 51 11.17 13.85 4.40
C GLY A 51 10.70 12.82 5.43
N TYR A 52 9.78 13.22 6.30
CA TYR A 52 9.20 12.32 7.28
C TYR A 52 8.11 11.46 6.63
N TYR A 53 8.17 10.16 6.92
CA TYR A 53 7.19 9.20 6.44
C TYR A 53 5.77 9.60 6.85
N TYR A 54 4.88 9.67 5.86
CA TYR A 54 3.45 9.88 6.07
C TYR A 54 2.65 8.87 5.24
N PRO A 55 1.60 8.24 5.80
CA PRO A 55 0.84 7.21 5.10
C PRO A 55 0.10 7.78 3.89
N ALA A 56 0.03 7.00 2.80
CA ALA A 56 -0.77 7.36 1.63
C ALA A 56 -2.27 7.32 1.97
N GLN A 57 -3.03 8.25 1.39
CA GLN A 57 -4.47 8.36 1.57
C GLN A 57 -5.17 8.18 0.23
N MET A 58 -6.33 7.50 0.25
CA MET A 58 -7.19 7.37 -0.93
C MET A 58 -7.91 8.69 -1.23
N SER A 59 -8.19 8.97 -2.51
CA SER A 59 -8.94 10.16 -2.92
C SER A 59 -10.38 10.17 -2.42
N THR A 60 -10.97 8.98 -2.28
CA THR A 60 -12.37 8.79 -1.94
C THR A 60 -12.44 7.99 -0.65
N VAL A 61 -12.93 8.61 0.43
CA VAL A 61 -13.46 7.84 1.56
C VAL A 61 -14.65 7.06 1.00
N ALA A 62 -14.53 5.74 0.93
CA ALA A 62 -15.62 4.87 0.49
C ALA A 62 -16.91 5.29 1.23
N LYS A 63 -17.91 5.76 0.48
CA LYS A 63 -19.27 5.89 0.99
C LYS A 63 -19.85 4.50 1.24
#